data_AF-A0A7Y2VCK8-F1
#
_entry.id   AF-A0A7Y2VCK8-F1
#
_cell.length_a   1.000
_cell.length_b   1.000
_cell.length_c   1.000
_cell.angle_alpha   90.00
_cell.angle_beta   90.00
_cell.angle_gamma   90.00
#
_symmetry.space_group_name_H-M   'P 1'
#
loop_
_entity.id
_entity.type
_entity.pdbx_description
1 polymer ?
#
loop_
_entity_poly.entity_id
_entity_poly.type
_entity_poly.pdbx_seq_one_letter_code
_entity_poly.pdbx_strand_id
1 'polypeptide(L)'
;DNALFEPIHGSYPQAKGKNIANPLASILSAAMMLEHLGLEEEAELIRRGVDKSLKLYISTPDINTKFDNVTTDKVGDFIADFVVNPNDTNLNFQNIHLGQSTII
;
A
#
# COMPACT_ATOMS: atom_id res chain seq x y z
N ASP A 1 -8.20 -26.33 9.72
CA ASP A 1 -6.79 -25.97 9.55
C ASP A 1 -6.58 -24.53 9.94
N ASN A 2 -5.49 -24.25 10.68
CA ASN A 2 -5.16 -22.89 11.13
C ASN A 2 -3.95 -22.39 10.33
N ALA A 3 -4.01 -21.15 9.83
CA ALA A 3 -2.92 -20.52 9.09
C ALA A 3 -2.61 -19.13 9.68
N LEU A 4 -1.34 -18.71 9.59
CA LEU A 4 -0.86 -17.38 9.97
C LEU A 4 -0.15 -16.78 8.76
N PHE A 5 -0.52 -15.55 8.43
CA PHE A 5 0.07 -14.79 7.32
C PHE A 5 0.74 -13.55 7.90
N GLU A 6 2.05 -13.45 7.73
CA GLU A 6 2.85 -12.35 8.27
C GLU A 6 3.93 -11.90 7.29
N PRO A 7 4.38 -10.64 7.37
CA PRO A 7 5.54 -10.20 6.61
C PRO A 7 6.82 -10.86 7.13
N ILE A 8 7.81 -11.06 6.25
CA ILE A 8 9.10 -11.66 6.63
C ILE A 8 9.92 -10.71 7.54
N HIS A 9 9.69 -9.40 7.45
CA HIS A 9 10.46 -8.42 8.23
C HIS A 9 10.04 -8.39 9.70
N GLY A 10 10.99 -8.06 10.58
CA GLY A 10 10.71 -7.83 12.01
C GLY A 10 10.08 -6.47 12.31
N SER A 11 10.16 -6.03 13.57
CA SER A 11 9.49 -4.83 14.09
C SER A 11 10.07 -3.48 13.64
N TYR A 12 11.21 -3.49 12.95
CA TYR A 12 11.97 -2.32 12.50
C TYR A 12 11.97 -1.12 13.48
N PRO A 13 12.56 -1.26 14.69
CA PRO A 13 12.45 -0.25 15.75
C PRO A 13 12.93 1.14 15.36
N GLN A 14 13.87 1.21 14.41
CA GLN A 14 14.47 2.47 13.95
C GLN A 14 13.47 3.35 13.19
N ALA A 15 12.41 2.78 12.63
CA ALA A 15 11.34 3.49 11.91
C ALA A 15 10.12 3.82 12.79
N LYS A 16 10.09 3.34 14.04
CA LYS A 16 8.97 3.58 14.96
C LYS A 16 8.71 5.08 15.11
N GLY A 17 7.46 5.50 14.85
CA GLY A 17 7.02 6.89 14.97
C GLY A 17 7.59 7.85 13.91
N LYS A 18 8.26 7.33 12.87
CA LYS A 18 8.87 8.15 11.82
C LYS A 18 8.11 8.17 10.50
N ASN A 19 7.09 7.32 10.34
CA ASN A 19 6.28 7.25 9.12
C ASN A 19 7.10 6.93 7.86
N ILE A 20 8.15 6.10 8.00
CA ILE A 20 9.07 5.69 6.91
C ILE A 20 9.12 4.16 6.72
N ALA A 21 8.38 3.39 7.52
CA ALA A 21 8.35 1.94 7.39
C ALA A 21 7.56 1.54 6.14
N ASN A 22 8.09 0.59 5.36
CA ASN A 22 7.41 0.11 4.18
C ASN A 22 6.23 -0.82 4.55
N PRO A 23 4.97 -0.48 4.22
CA PRO A 23 3.82 -1.28 4.60
C PRO A 23 3.53 -2.43 3.62
N LEU A 24 4.17 -2.47 2.46
CA LEU A 24 3.78 -3.32 1.34
C LEU A 24 3.80 -4.82 1.68
N ALA A 25 4.81 -5.28 2.43
CA ALA A 25 4.89 -6.69 2.81
C ALA A 25 3.73 -7.10 3.72
N SER A 26 3.36 -6.26 4.68
CA SER A 26 2.23 -6.52 5.58
C SER A 26 0.90 -6.54 4.83
N ILE A 27 0.73 -5.65 3.85
CA ILE A 27 -0.45 -5.61 2.98
C ILE A 27 -0.53 -6.87 2.10
N LEU A 28 0.60 -7.31 1.54
CA LEU A 28 0.63 -8.54 0.73
C LEU A 28 0.37 -9.79 1.56
N SER A 29 0.76 -9.83 2.84
CA SER A 29 0.34 -10.90 3.76
C SER A 29 -1.18 -10.95 3.93
N ALA A 30 -1.86 -9.80 3.95
CA ALA A 30 -3.32 -9.76 3.96
C ALA A 30 -3.92 -10.31 2.65
N ALA A 31 -3.32 -10.02 1.49
CA ALA A 31 -3.75 -10.61 0.23
C ALA A 31 -3.60 -12.15 0.23
N MET A 32 -2.50 -12.68 0.77
CA MET A 32 -2.32 -14.14 0.94
C MET A 32 -3.39 -14.75 1.86
N MET A 33 -3.77 -14.04 2.92
CA MET A 33 -4.85 -14.47 3.81
C MET A 33 -6.20 -14.53 3.08
N LEU A 34 -6.53 -13.51 2.28
CA LEU A 34 -7.77 -13.50 1.49
C LEU A 34 -7.81 -14.67 0.49
N GLU A 35 -6.69 -14.93 -0.19
CA GLU A 35 -6.56 -16.07 -1.10
C GLU A 35 -6.77 -17.41 -0.38
N HIS A 36 -6.22 -17.58 0.82
CA HIS A 36 -6.47 -18.78 1.63
C HIS A 36 -7.94 -18.94 2.05
N LEU A 37 -8.68 -17.83 2.17
CA LEU A 37 -10.12 -17.82 2.47
C LEU A 37 -10.99 -18.02 1.23
N GLY A 38 -10.40 -18.19 0.04
CA GLY A 38 -11.12 -18.33 -1.24
C GLY A 38 -11.59 -17.00 -1.84
N LEU A 39 -11.10 -15.87 -1.34
CA LEU A 39 -11.41 -14.52 -1.81
C LEU A 39 -10.35 -14.06 -2.83
N GLU A 40 -10.31 -14.75 -3.97
CA GLU A 40 -9.29 -14.55 -5.02
C GLU A 40 -9.38 -13.17 -5.68
N GLU A 41 -10.60 -12.66 -5.92
CA GLU A 41 -10.81 -11.36 -6.57
C GLU A 41 -10.32 -10.22 -5.68
N GLU A 42 -10.62 -10.26 -4.39
CA GLU A 42 -10.18 -9.28 -3.41
C GLU A 42 -8.67 -9.33 -3.18
N ALA A 43 -8.09 -10.53 -3.11
CA ALA A 43 -6.64 -10.72 -3.04
C ALA A 43 -5.95 -10.10 -4.27
N GLU A 44 -6.50 -10.32 -5.46
CA GLU A 44 -5.97 -9.75 -6.70
C GLU A 44 -6.12 -8.23 -6.76
N LEU A 45 -7.21 -7.69 -6.23
CA LEU A 45 -7.42 -6.25 -6.14
C LEU A 45 -6.34 -5.57 -5.30
N ILE A 46 -5.97 -6.16 -4.15
CA ILE A 46 -4.87 -5.67 -3.32
C ILE A 46 -3.53 -5.75 -4.07
N ARG A 47 -3.24 -6.89 -4.73
CA ARG A 47 -2.01 -7.07 -5.52
C ARG A 47 -1.89 -6.02 -6.61
N ARG A 48 -2.98 -5.73 -7.31
CA ARG A 48 -3.04 -4.65 -8.32
C ARG A 48 -2.82 -3.27 -7.71
N GLY A 49 -3.35 -3.00 -6.52
CA GLY A 49 -3.11 -1.75 -5.80
C GLY A 49 -1.63 -1.55 -5.46
N VAL A 50 -0.98 -2.59 -4.93
CA VAL A 50 0.46 -2.60 -4.65
C VAL A 50 1.29 -2.37 -5.93
N ASP A 51 0.99 -3.11 -7.01
CA ASP A 51 1.68 -2.95 -8.30
C ASP A 51 1.52 -1.53 -8.88
N LYS A 52 0.31 -0.97 -8.79
CA LYS A 52 0.04 0.41 -9.21
C LYS A 52 0.82 1.42 -8.36
N SER A 53 0.89 1.21 -7.04
CA SER A 53 1.66 2.05 -6.10
C SER A 53 3.14 2.12 -6.51
N LEU A 54 3.73 0.95 -6.78
CA LEU A 54 5.12 0.84 -7.22
C LEU A 54 5.36 1.49 -8.59
N LYS A 55 4.47 1.25 -9.57
CA LYS A 55 4.56 1.84 -10.92
C LYS A 55 4.49 3.38 -10.90
N LEU A 56 3.81 3.95 -9.92
CA LEU A 56 3.68 5.39 -9.73
C LEU A 56 4.73 6.01 -8.80
N TYR A 57 5.70 5.22 -8.32
CA TYR A 57 6.68 5.66 -7.33
C TYR A 57 6.03 6.15 -6.02
N ILE A 58 4.87 5.60 -5.67
CA ILE A 58 4.23 5.77 -4.36
C ILE A 58 4.74 4.62 -3.50
N SER A 59 5.98 4.74 -3.05
CA SER A 59 6.64 3.78 -2.17
C SER A 59 7.48 4.54 -1.15
N THR A 60 7.77 3.90 -0.02
CA THR A 60 8.60 4.48 1.05
C THR A 60 10.08 4.59 0.64
N PRO A 61 10.89 5.38 1.37
CA PRO A 61 12.26 5.74 0.95
C PRO A 61 13.23 4.56 0.78
N ASP A 62 12.93 3.38 1.33
CA ASP A 62 13.71 2.16 1.15
C ASP A 62 13.65 1.59 -0.29
N ILE A 63 12.58 1.88 -1.03
CA ILE A 63 12.39 1.44 -2.42
C ILE A 63 12.30 2.62 -3.39
N ASN A 64 11.87 3.80 -2.92
CA ASN A 64 11.63 4.95 -3.78
C ASN A 64 12.93 5.57 -4.29
N THR A 65 13.08 5.60 -5.62
CA THR A 65 14.25 6.19 -6.30
C THR A 65 13.96 7.58 -6.86
N LYS A 66 12.71 8.05 -6.79
CA LYS A 66 12.24 9.26 -7.48
C LYS A 66 11.81 10.37 -6.53
N PHE A 67 11.17 10.02 -5.43
CA PHE A 67 10.64 10.97 -4.45
C PHE A 67 11.17 10.62 -3.06
N ASP A 68 11.51 11.63 -2.26
CA ASP A 68 12.09 11.50 -0.92
C ASP A 68 11.05 11.68 0.21
N ASN A 69 9.82 12.07 -0.12
CA ASN A 69 8.79 12.50 0.82
C ASN A 69 7.50 11.65 0.82
N VAL A 70 7.58 10.42 0.31
CA VAL A 70 6.48 9.45 0.36
C VAL A 70 6.57 8.65 1.66
N THR A 71 5.55 8.80 2.51
CA THR A 71 5.51 8.24 3.87
C THR A 71 4.73 6.92 3.91
N THR A 72 4.84 6.18 5.02
CA THR A 72 4.07 4.94 5.26
C THR A 72 2.58 5.17 5.04
N ASP A 73 2.02 6.22 5.63
CA ASP A 73 0.60 6.56 5.52
C ASP A 73 0.20 6.81 4.07
N LYS A 74 0.98 7.61 3.31
CA LYS A 74 0.68 7.89 1.90
C LYS A 74 0.61 6.63 1.04
N VAL A 75 1.47 5.64 1.32
CA VAL A 75 1.44 4.35 0.61
C VAL A 75 0.22 3.54 1.03
N GLY A 76 -0.10 3.50 2.33
CA GLY A 76 -1.28 2.80 2.84
C GLY A 76 -2.59 3.38 2.32
N ASP A 77 -2.76 4.70 2.44
CA ASP A 77 -3.92 5.45 1.96
C ASP A 77 -4.13 5.25 0.47
N PHE A 78 -3.06 5.33 -0.32
CA PHE A 78 -3.11 5.09 -1.75
C PHE A 78 -3.68 3.70 -2.10
N ILE A 79 -3.20 2.65 -1.42
CA ILE A 79 -3.64 1.29 -1.69
C ILE A 79 -5.08 1.09 -1.22
N ALA A 80 -5.46 1.65 -0.07
CA ALA A 80 -6.82 1.60 0.43
C ALA A 80 -7.80 2.28 -0.54
N ASP A 81 -7.49 3.49 -1.00
CA ASP A 81 -8.28 4.23 -1.97
C ASP A 81 -8.41 3.48 -3.29
N PHE A 82 -7.33 2.85 -3.77
CA PHE A 82 -7.35 2.03 -4.98
C PHE A 82 -8.30 0.84 -4.84
N VAL A 83 -8.29 0.17 -3.68
CA VAL A 83 -9.18 -0.98 -3.40
C VAL A 83 -10.64 -0.55 -3.37
N VAL A 84 -10.95 0.61 -2.79
CA VAL A 84 -12.33 1.15 -2.74
C VAL A 84 -12.78 1.63 -4.13
N ASN A 85 -11.89 2.23 -4.91
CA ASN A 85 -12.22 2.87 -6.18
C ASN A 85 -11.31 2.39 -7.34
N PRO A 86 -11.34 1.11 -7.73
CA PRO A 86 -10.36 0.54 -8.66
C PRO A 86 -10.51 1.01 -10.11
N ASN A 87 -11.65 1.63 -10.44
CA ASN A 87 -11.95 2.17 -11.76
C ASN A 87 -11.64 3.67 -11.88
N ASP A 88 -11.32 4.35 -10.76
CA ASP A 88 -10.98 5.78 -10.79
C ASP A 88 -9.59 5.97 -11.41
N THR A 89 -9.58 6.52 -12.61
CA THR A 89 -8.37 6.66 -13.43
C THR A 89 -7.66 7.96 -13.11
N ASN A 90 -6.40 7.88 -12.65
CA ASN A 90 -5.33 8.91 -12.63
C ASN A 90 -5.66 10.36 -12.14
N LEU A 91 -6.91 10.75 -11.89
CA LEU A 91 -7.37 12.10 -11.54
C LEU A 91 -7.13 12.45 -10.07
N ASN A 92 -7.37 11.51 -9.14
CA ASN A 92 -7.07 11.70 -7.71
C ASN A 92 -5.55 11.79 -7.41
N PHE A 93 -4.70 11.47 -8.39
CA PHE A 93 -3.29 11.18 -8.17
C PHE A 93 -2.43 12.45 -8.19
N GLN A 94 -2.88 13.52 -8.87
CA GLN A 94 -2.29 14.85 -8.71
C GLN A 94 -2.55 15.41 -7.30
N ASN A 95 -3.70 15.08 -6.69
CA ASN A 95 -4.08 15.61 -5.38
C ASN A 95 -3.23 15.01 -4.24
N ILE A 96 -2.83 13.74 -4.35
CA ILE A 96 -1.92 13.08 -3.38
C ILE A 96 -0.51 13.70 -3.42
N HIS A 97 -0.07 14.16 -4.60
CA HIS A 97 1.18 14.94 -4.74
C HIS A 97 1.09 16.34 -4.11
N LEU A 98 -0.11 16.91 -4.03
CA LEU A 98 -0.35 18.28 -3.57
C LEU A 98 -0.82 18.38 -2.12
N GLY A 99 -0.93 17.28 -1.39
CA GLY A 99 -1.44 17.30 0.00
C GLY A 99 -2.87 17.84 0.11
N GLN A 100 -3.62 17.84 -0.99
CA GLN A 100 -5.02 18.17 -0.98
C GLN A 100 -5.77 16.87 -0.70
N SER A 101 -6.10 16.64 0.57
CA SER A 101 -7.24 15.81 0.92
C SER A 101 -8.40 16.23 0.03
N THR A 102 -8.81 15.36 -0.88
CA THR A 102 -10.02 15.56 -1.65
C THR A 102 -11.18 15.52 -0.64
N ILE A 103 -11.62 16.69 -0.18
CA ILE A 103 -12.95 16.87 0.39
C ILE A 103 -13.90 16.91 -0.81
N ILE A 104 -14.72 15.88 -0.96
CA ILE A 104 -16.05 15.94 -1.58
C ILE A 104 -17.03 15.20 -0.67
#